data_AF-A0A8B5WWP9-F1
#
_entry.id   AF-A0A8B5WWP9-F1
#
_cell.length_a   1.000
_cell.length_b   1.000
_cell.length_c   1.000
_cell.angle_alpha   90.00
_cell.angle_beta   90.00
_cell.angle_gamma   90.00
#
_symmetry.space_group_name_H-M   'P 1'
#
loop_
_entity.id
_entity.type
_entity.pdbx_description
1 polymer ?
#
loop_
_entity_poly.entity_id
_entity_poly.type
_entity_poly.pdbx_seq_one_letter_code
_entity_poly.pdbx_strand_id
1 'polypeptide(L)'
;GGDDATNFYLAGSYTFGNNVISAAYGRLDPGFRGSDEIDNYILGYQYNFSRRTSIWAEYIGRSTSNPEIGIQDLNAVSIGTRVDF
;
A
#
# COMPACT_ATOMS: atom_id res chain seq x y z
N GLY A 1 -3.81 29.58 -6.84
CA GLY A 1 -3.26 28.52 -7.69
C GLY A 1 -2.19 27.84 -6.90
N GLY A 2 -2.34 26.56 -6.62
CA GLY A 2 -1.25 25.70 -6.14
C GLY A 2 -0.84 24.80 -7.30
N ASP A 3 0.45 24.49 -7.33
CA ASP A 3 1.19 23.85 -8.41
C ASP A 3 0.72 22.41 -8.72
N ASP A 4 1.20 21.85 -9.82
CA ASP A 4 0.72 20.56 -10.34
C ASP A 4 0.84 19.43 -9.32
N ALA A 5 -0.28 18.78 -8.98
CA ALA A 5 -0.28 17.60 -8.12
C ALA A 5 0.50 16.46 -8.80
N THR A 6 1.38 15.80 -8.04
CA THR A 6 2.20 14.69 -8.57
C THR A 6 2.03 13.43 -7.75
N ASN A 7 2.11 12.28 -8.42
CA ASN A 7 2.10 10.98 -7.76
C ASN A 7 3.08 10.05 -8.45
N PHE A 8 3.83 9.29 -7.67
CA PHE A 8 4.56 8.14 -8.18
C PHE A 8 4.29 6.92 -7.31
N TYR A 9 4.39 5.75 -7.95
CA TYR A 9 4.15 4.47 -7.30
C TYR A 9 5.09 3.42 -7.89
N LEU A 10 5.75 2.68 -7.02
CA LEU A 10 6.61 1.55 -7.33
C LEU A 10 6.06 0.32 -6.63
N ALA A 11 5.86 -0.76 -7.38
CA ALA A 11 5.45 -2.04 -6.83
C ALA A 11 6.26 -3.18 -7.42
N GLY A 12 6.44 -4.21 -6.61
CA GLY A 12 7.08 -5.45 -7.01
C GLY A 12 6.45 -6.62 -6.28
N SER A 13 6.51 -7.78 -6.92
CA SER A 13 6.17 -9.04 -6.28
C SER A 13 7.13 -10.13 -6.71
N TYR A 14 7.29 -11.11 -5.84
CA TYR A 14 8.11 -12.27 -6.09
C TYR A 14 7.38 -13.54 -5.65
N THR A 15 7.30 -14.50 -6.57
CA THR A 15 6.65 -15.79 -6.35
C THR A 15 7.70 -16.88 -6.22
N PHE A 16 7.62 -17.65 -5.12
CA PHE A 16 8.50 -18.79 -4.86
C PHE A 16 7.70 -19.96 -4.29
N GLY A 17 7.57 -21.02 -5.09
CA GLY A 17 6.71 -22.15 -4.77
C GLY A 17 5.26 -21.69 -4.56
N ASN A 18 4.70 -22.04 -3.40
CA ASN A 18 3.34 -21.67 -3.01
C ASN A 18 3.26 -20.26 -2.38
N ASN A 19 4.37 -19.53 -2.30
CA ASN A 19 4.44 -18.25 -1.60
C ASN A 19 4.52 -17.10 -2.60
N VAL A 20 3.87 -16.00 -2.27
CA VAL A 20 4.02 -14.71 -2.95
C VAL A 20 4.32 -13.65 -1.90
N ILE A 21 5.38 -12.89 -2.11
CA ILE A 21 5.64 -11.66 -1.35
C ILE A 21 5.42 -10.49 -2.29
N SER A 22 4.73 -9.46 -1.83
CA SER A 22 4.51 -8.21 -2.55
C SER A 22 4.90 -7.02 -1.68
N ALA A 23 5.45 -6.00 -2.32
CA ALA A 23 5.70 -4.73 -1.67
C ALA A 23 5.41 -3.59 -2.63
N ALA A 24 4.92 -2.49 -2.07
CA ALA A 24 4.70 -1.28 -2.83
C ALA A 24 4.98 -0.04 -1.99
N TYR A 25 5.40 1.01 -2.67
CA TYR A 25 5.61 2.33 -2.09
C TYR A 25 5.12 3.38 -3.10
N GLY A 26 4.41 4.39 -2.61
CA GLY A 26 3.99 5.50 -3.44
C GLY A 26 3.95 6.80 -2.66
N ARG A 27 4.30 7.88 -3.34
CA ARG A 27 4.29 9.24 -2.80
C ARG A 27 3.33 10.09 -3.59
N LEU A 28 2.50 10.85 -2.89
CA LEU A 28 1.54 11.79 -3.43
C LEU A 28 1.88 13.18 -2.93
N ASP A 29 2.16 14.11 -3.83
CA ASP A 29 2.16 15.55 -3.57
C ASP A 29 0.83 16.14 -4.05
N PRO A 30 -0.05 16.61 -3.13
CA PRO A 30 -1.35 17.14 -3.49
C PRO A 30 -1.33 18.49 -4.24
N GLY A 31 -0.18 19.19 -4.30
CA GLY A 31 -0.01 20.39 -5.11
C GLY A 31 -0.72 21.65 -4.60
N PHE A 32 -1.20 21.70 -3.36
CA PHE A 32 -1.79 22.93 -2.80
C PHE A 32 -0.94 23.52 -1.67
N ARG A 33 -0.97 24.85 -1.54
CA ARG A 33 -0.17 25.54 -0.51
C ARG A 33 -0.55 25.05 0.88
N GLY A 34 0.44 24.52 1.60
CA GLY A 34 0.26 23.94 2.93
C GLY A 34 -0.08 22.45 2.93
N SER A 35 -0.09 21.76 1.77
CA SER A 35 -0.09 20.31 1.72
C SER A 35 1.31 19.73 1.81
N ASP A 36 1.47 18.63 2.55
CA ASP A 36 2.69 17.82 2.47
C ASP A 36 2.53 16.62 1.56
N GLU A 37 3.69 16.05 1.26
CA GLU A 37 3.82 14.74 0.66
C GLU A 37 3.22 13.66 1.58
N ILE A 38 2.41 12.81 0.98
CA ILE A 38 1.80 11.63 1.61
C ILE A 38 2.54 10.40 1.11
N ASP A 39 3.21 9.71 2.02
CA ASP A 39 3.90 8.45 1.76
C ASP A 39 2.98 7.28 2.09
N ASN A 40 2.83 6.36 1.14
CA ASN A 40 2.02 5.14 1.29
C ASN A 40 2.92 3.93 1.04
N TYR A 41 2.75 2.90 1.85
CA TYR A 41 3.51 1.65 1.71
C TYR A 41 2.62 0.44 2.01
N ILE A 42 2.86 -0.64 1.26
CA ILE A 42 2.16 -1.90 1.38
C ILE A 42 3.19 -3.01 1.45
N LEU A 43 2.99 -3.95 2.36
CA LEU A 43 3.75 -5.20 2.43
C LEU A 43 2.77 -6.36 2.55
N GLY A 44 2.84 -7.29 1.62
CA GLY A 44 1.94 -8.43 1.54
C GLY A 44 2.66 -9.76 1.51
N TYR A 45 2.04 -10.75 2.12
CA TYR A 45 2.40 -12.15 1.98
C TYR A 45 1.15 -12.97 1.67
N GLN A 46 1.23 -13.82 0.66
CA GLN A 46 0.19 -14.76 0.28
C GLN A 46 0.74 -16.17 0.21
N TYR A 47 -0.05 -17.11 0.71
CA TYR A 47 0.19 -18.54 0.57
C TYR A 47 -0.92 -19.19 -0.26
N ASN A 48 -0.52 -19.92 -1.29
CA ASN A 48 -1.39 -20.64 -2.20
C ASN A 48 -1.47 -22.12 -1.79
N PHE A 49 -2.57 -22.53 -1.13
CA PHE A 49 -2.83 -23.94 -0.85
C PHE A 49 -3.03 -24.76 -2.12
N SER A 50 -3.66 -24.13 -3.13
CA SER A 50 -3.89 -24.72 -4.44
C SER A 50 -3.96 -23.61 -5.50
N ARG A 51 -4.25 -23.96 -6.76
CA ARG A 51 -4.57 -22.97 -7.80
C ARG A 51 -5.87 -22.19 -7.54
N ARG A 52 -6.69 -22.64 -6.59
CA ARG A 52 -8.04 -22.13 -6.31
C ARG A 52 -8.19 -21.63 -4.88
N THR A 53 -7.21 -21.83 -4.01
CA THR A 53 -7.34 -21.51 -2.58
C THR A 53 -6.07 -20.83 -2.10
N SER A 54 -6.23 -19.63 -1.57
CA SER A 54 -5.13 -18.85 -1.01
C SER A 54 -5.53 -18.14 0.26
N ILE A 55 -4.55 -17.89 1.12
CA ILE A 55 -4.66 -16.98 2.25
C ILE A 55 -3.63 -15.87 2.08
N TRP A 56 -3.92 -14.69 2.62
CA TRP A 56 -2.96 -13.59 2.63
C TRP A 56 -3.05 -12.79 3.91
N ALA A 57 -1.95 -12.10 4.19
CA ALA A 57 -1.87 -11.05 5.18
C ALA A 57 -1.13 -9.86 4.56
N GLU A 58 -1.66 -8.67 4.78
CA GLU A 58 -1.12 -7.42 4.23
C GLU A 58 -1.08 -6.36 5.32
N TYR A 59 0.01 -5.60 5.33
CA TYR A 59 0.17 -4.39 6.10
C TYR A 59 0.13 -3.20 5.16
N ILE A 60 -0.67 -2.19 5.49
CA ILE A 60 -0.81 -0.95 4.74
C ILE A 60 -0.51 0.19 5.70
N GLY A 61 0.42 1.06 5.32
CA GLY A 61 0.80 2.22 6.11
C GLY A 61 0.76 3.49 5.27
N ARG A 62 0.46 4.59 5.95
CA ARG A 62 0.50 5.94 5.42
C ARG A 62 1.16 6.85 6.42
N SER A 63 2.10 7.67 5.95
CA SER A 63 2.77 8.71 6.75
C SER A 63 2.65 10.07 6.08
N THR A 64 2.51 11.11 6.90
CA THR A 64 2.40 12.51 6.48
C THR A 64 3.34 13.40 7.28
N SER A 65 3.93 14.41 6.63
CA SER A 65 5.01 15.21 7.23
C SER A 65 4.53 16.39 8.09
N ASN A 66 3.29 16.87 7.93
CA ASN A 66 2.66 17.90 8.76
C ASN A 66 1.25 17.46 9.21
N PRO A 67 1.00 17.34 10.51
CA PRO A 67 -0.32 16.97 11.06
C PRO A 67 -1.38 18.08 10.95
N GLU A 68 -1.04 19.28 10.47
CA GLU A 68 -1.93 20.47 10.48
C GLU A 68 -3.14 20.37 9.52
N ILE A 69 -3.13 19.45 8.55
CA ILE A 69 -4.16 19.31 7.51
C ILE A 69 -5.23 18.25 7.81
N GLY A 70 -5.22 17.68 9.02
CA GLY A 70 -6.20 16.66 9.44
C GLY A 70 -6.02 15.28 8.78
N ILE A 71 -5.02 15.13 7.92
CA ILE A 71 -4.54 13.82 7.46
C ILE A 71 -3.59 13.32 8.54
N GLN A 72 -3.88 12.14 9.10
CA GLN A 72 -3.06 11.50 10.12
C GLN A 72 -2.38 10.26 9.54
N ASP A 73 -1.26 9.89 10.17
CA ASP A 73 -0.63 8.59 10.01
C ASP A 73 -1.68 7.50 10.23
N LEU A 74 -1.76 6.56 9.30
CA LEU A 74 -2.72 5.47 9.36
C LEU A 74 -2.00 4.18 9.05
N ASN A 75 -2.23 3.17 9.87
CA ASN A 75 -1.74 1.83 9.63
C ASN A 75 -2.90 0.84 9.75
N ALA A 76 -2.95 -0.12 8.84
CA ALA A 76 -3.97 -1.15 8.78
C ALA A 76 -3.33 -2.51 8.51
N VAL A 77 -3.93 -3.55 9.08
CA VAL A 77 -3.62 -4.94 8.76
C VAL A 77 -4.86 -5.58 8.17
N SER A 78 -4.67 -6.27 7.04
CA SER A 78 -5.70 -7.04 6.36
C SER A 78 -5.29 -8.51 6.33
N ILE A 79 -6.24 -9.40 6.60
CA ILE A 79 -6.05 -10.84 6.48
C ILE A 79 -7.25 -11.37 5.71
N GLY A 80 -7.02 -12.27 4.76
CA GLY A 80 -8.11 -12.84 3.98
C GLY A 80 -7.84 -14.22 3.45
N THR A 81 -8.91 -14.82 2.94
CA THR A 81 -8.91 -16.09 2.23
C THR A 81 -9.72 -15.95 0.94
N ARG A 82 -9.27 -16.63 -0.10
CA ARG A 82 -9.91 -16.62 -1.42
C ARG A 82 -10.09 -18.05 -1.89
N VAL A 83 -11.28 -18.34 -2.40
CA VAL A 83 -11.64 -19.63 -2.99
C VAL A 83 -12.28 -19.38 -4.36
N ASP A 84 -11.67 -19.89 -5.43
CA ASP A 84 -12.15 -19.77 -6.81
C ASP A 84 -12.79 -21.09 -7.30
N PHE A 85 -14.06 -21.05 -7.74
CA PHE A 85 -14.87 -22.21 -8.18
C PHE A 85 -14.81 -22.47 -9.68
#